data_AF-A0A8T4CIM4-F1
#
_entry.id   AF-A0A8T4CIM4-F1
#
_cell.length_a   1.000
_cell.length_b   1.000
_cell.length_c   1.000
_cell.angle_alpha   90.00
_cell.angle_beta   90.00
_cell.angle_gamma   90.00
#
_symmetry.space_group_name_H-M   'P 1'
#
loop_
_entity.id
_entity.type
_entity.pdbx_description
1 polymer ?
#
loop_
_entity_poly.entity_id
_entity_poly.type
_entity_poly.pdbx_seq_one_letter_code
_entity_poly.pdbx_strand_id
1 'polypeptide(L)'
;MSSKANEKMVAEFKACGEHDGAVFLGVQGGRTSEGVDFPGSQMNSVIIVGVPYAEPTPRVKAQIGYYEKCFPKLGREYGYVLPAMKKASQAAGRPIRTLEDRGAIVFLDYRFATNYCRSFLPSWMSNGLKVLPYEDKVLAQEINGFFKL
;
A
#
# COMPACT_ATOMS: atom_id res chain seq x y z
N MET A 1 -10.73 -16.53 7.54
CA MET A 1 -10.51 -16.02 8.91
C MET A 1 -11.83 -15.47 9.46
N SER A 2 -12.21 -15.83 10.70
CA SER A 2 -13.42 -15.27 11.33
C SER A 2 -13.19 -13.78 11.68
N SER A 3 -14.25 -12.97 11.77
CA SER A 3 -14.12 -11.54 12.13
C SER A 3 -13.40 -11.38 13.47
N LYS A 4 -13.80 -12.18 14.46
CA LYS A 4 -13.25 -12.18 15.81
C LYS A 4 -11.76 -12.51 15.85
N ALA A 5 -11.28 -13.40 14.96
CA ALA A 5 -9.87 -13.74 14.87
C ALA A 5 -9.03 -12.60 14.26
N ASN A 6 -9.56 -11.90 13.26
CA ASN A 6 -8.89 -10.74 12.67
C ASN A 6 -8.81 -9.56 13.66
N GLU A 7 -9.91 -9.28 14.36
CA GLU A 7 -9.94 -8.25 15.40
C GLU A 7 -8.93 -8.54 16.51
N LYS A 8 -8.83 -9.81 16.94
CA LYS A 8 -7.85 -10.24 17.93
C LYS A 8 -6.41 -10.01 17.46
N MET A 9 -6.07 -10.40 16.23
CA MET A 9 -4.71 -10.23 15.68
C MET A 9 -4.34 -8.75 15.54
N VAL A 10 -5.29 -7.91 15.14
CA VAL A 10 -5.10 -6.46 15.07
C VAL A 10 -4.87 -5.88 16.47
N ALA A 11 -5.63 -6.32 17.48
CA ALA A 11 -5.47 -5.87 18.86
C ALA A 11 -4.11 -6.27 19.44
N GLU A 12 -3.67 -7.52 19.19
CA GLU A 12 -2.34 -8.01 19.59
C GLU A 12 -1.23 -7.17 18.96
N PHE A 13 -1.32 -6.89 17.64
CA PHE A 13 -0.35 -6.04 16.96
C PHE A 13 -0.28 -4.62 17.55
N LYS A 14 -1.43 -4.01 17.84
CA LYS A 14 -1.48 -2.68 18.45
C LYS A 14 -0.85 -2.65 19.84
N ALA A 15 -1.07 -3.69 20.64
CA ALA A 15 -0.47 -3.81 21.97
C ALA A 15 1.07 -3.91 21.92
N CYS A 16 1.65 -4.42 20.84
CA CYS A 16 3.10 -4.46 20.66
C CYS A 16 3.72 -3.08 20.34
N GLY A 17 2.92 -2.07 19.98
CA GLY A 17 3.41 -0.74 19.61
C GLY A 17 4.11 0.03 20.74
N GLU A 18 3.88 -0.36 22.00
CA GLU A 18 4.52 0.23 23.20
C GLU A 18 5.72 -0.59 23.73
N HIS A 19 6.08 -1.69 23.05
CA HIS A 19 7.13 -2.62 23.46
C HIS A 19 8.16 -2.84 22.34
N ASP A 20 8.47 -4.11 22.00
CA ASP A 20 9.48 -4.52 21.01
C ASP A 20 9.04 -4.32 19.55
N GLY A 21 7.83 -3.79 19.32
CA GLY A 21 7.22 -3.69 18.00
C GLY A 21 6.73 -5.04 17.47
N ALA A 22 6.06 -5.01 16.32
CA ALA A 22 5.57 -6.20 15.65
C ALA A 22 5.50 -5.98 14.14
N VAL A 23 5.33 -7.07 13.38
CA VAL A 23 5.06 -7.04 11.94
C VAL A 23 3.68 -7.63 11.69
N PHE A 24 2.78 -6.83 11.15
CA PHE A 24 1.45 -7.29 10.73
C PHE A 24 1.46 -7.66 9.25
N LEU A 25 1.20 -8.93 8.93
CA LEU A 25 1.12 -9.40 7.54
C LEU A 25 -0.34 -9.44 7.09
N GLY A 26 -0.72 -8.48 6.24
CA GLY A 26 -2.04 -8.38 5.63
C GLY A 26 -2.01 -8.60 4.12
N VAL A 27 -3.15 -9.04 3.57
CA VAL A 27 -3.35 -9.14 2.11
C VAL A 27 -4.03 -7.87 1.61
N GLN A 28 -3.52 -7.29 0.51
CA GLN A 28 -4.11 -6.10 -0.12
C GLN A 28 -5.51 -6.41 -0.69
N GLY A 29 -6.50 -5.59 -0.35
CA GLY A 29 -7.91 -5.85 -0.67
C GLY A 29 -8.56 -6.90 0.26
N GLY A 30 -7.86 -7.29 1.33
CA GLY A 30 -8.43 -8.06 2.43
C GLY A 30 -9.05 -7.15 3.50
N ARG A 31 -9.72 -7.76 4.46
CA ARG A 31 -10.42 -7.03 5.55
C ARG A 31 -9.50 -6.07 6.32
N THR A 32 -8.22 -6.44 6.49
CA THR A 32 -7.27 -5.65 7.28
C THR A 32 -6.71 -4.45 6.52
N SER A 33 -6.76 -4.43 5.18
CA SER A 33 -6.27 -3.28 4.40
C SER A 33 -7.27 -2.11 4.30
N GLU A 34 -8.53 -2.33 4.65
CA GLU A 34 -9.62 -1.37 4.39
C GLU A 34 -10.23 -0.74 5.65
N GLY A 35 -10.35 -1.46 6.78
CA GLY A 35 -11.15 -1.00 7.92
C GLY A 35 -10.41 -0.76 9.23
N VAL A 36 -9.10 -0.96 9.29
CA VAL A 36 -8.35 -0.89 10.56
C VAL A 36 -7.62 0.43 10.69
N ASP A 37 -7.82 1.09 11.83
CA ASP A 37 -7.08 2.27 12.21
C ASP A 37 -5.95 1.98 13.20
N PHE A 38 -4.79 2.62 13.00
CA PHE A 38 -3.55 2.51 13.77
C PHE A 38 -3.07 3.90 14.21
N PRO A 39 -3.72 4.55 15.19
CA PRO A 39 -3.35 5.90 15.65
C PRO A 39 -1.95 5.95 16.28
N GLY A 40 -1.27 7.09 16.14
CA GLY A 40 0.01 7.38 16.78
C GLY A 40 1.10 6.40 16.38
N SER A 41 1.85 5.89 17.37
CA SER A 41 3.00 5.00 17.15
C SER A 41 2.65 3.53 16.88
N GLN A 42 1.35 3.20 16.72
CA GLN A 42 0.92 1.81 16.52
C GLN A 42 1.35 1.23 15.17
N MET A 43 1.62 2.08 14.17
CA MET A 43 2.13 1.64 12.88
C MET A 43 2.95 2.75 12.22
N ASN A 44 4.26 2.70 12.42
CA ASN A 44 5.18 3.72 11.90
C ASN A 44 5.59 3.46 10.45
N SER A 45 5.40 2.25 9.93
CA SER A 45 5.88 1.90 8.59
C SER A 45 4.93 0.95 7.89
N VAL A 46 4.85 1.07 6.57
CA VAL A 46 4.09 0.15 5.72
C VAL A 46 4.93 -0.27 4.51
N ILE A 47 4.90 -1.57 4.21
CA ILE A 47 5.59 -2.14 3.06
C ILE A 47 4.53 -2.72 2.11
N ILE A 48 4.40 -2.12 0.93
CA ILE A 48 3.52 -2.59 -0.14
C ILE A 48 4.32 -3.53 -1.03
N VAL A 49 4.08 -4.82 -0.87
CA VAL A 49 4.73 -5.86 -1.68
C VAL A 49 3.92 -6.10 -2.95
N GLY A 50 4.46 -5.65 -4.08
CA GLY A 50 3.82 -5.80 -5.39
C GLY A 50 2.66 -4.83 -5.65
N VAL A 51 2.35 -4.62 -6.93
CA VAL A 51 1.12 -3.93 -7.36
C VAL A 51 -0.06 -4.90 -7.23
N PRO A 52 -1.15 -4.56 -6.50
CA PRO A 52 -2.26 -5.47 -6.21
C PRO A 52 -3.24 -5.58 -7.38
N TYR A 53 -2.73 -6.02 -8.52
CA TYR A 53 -3.53 -6.32 -9.70
C TYR A 53 -4.50 -7.47 -9.43
N ALA A 54 -5.70 -7.37 -10.00
CA ALA A 54 -6.64 -8.48 -9.96
C ALA A 54 -6.12 -9.65 -10.81
N GLU A 55 -6.56 -10.87 -10.47
CA GLU A 55 -6.29 -12.02 -11.32
C GLU A 55 -6.99 -11.85 -12.68
N PRO A 56 -6.34 -12.27 -13.80
CA PRO A 56 -6.86 -12.08 -15.15
C PRO A 56 -7.99 -13.07 -15.48
N THR A 57 -9.12 -12.95 -14.77
CA THR A 57 -10.32 -13.78 -14.96
C THR A 57 -11.17 -13.31 -16.14
N PRO A 58 -12.06 -14.14 -16.69
CA PRO A 58 -13.02 -13.73 -17.72
C PRO A 58 -13.85 -12.51 -17.30
N ARG A 59 -14.20 -12.40 -16.00
CA ARG A 59 -14.90 -11.24 -15.44
C ARG A 59 -14.07 -9.96 -15.56
N VAL A 60 -12.80 -10.01 -15.19
CA VAL A 60 -11.89 -8.85 -15.30
C VAL A 60 -11.69 -8.47 -16.77
N LYS A 61 -11.54 -9.45 -17.68
CA LYS A 61 -11.47 -9.19 -19.12
C LYS A 61 -12.73 -8.52 -19.65
N ALA A 62 -13.91 -8.99 -19.24
CA ALA A 62 -15.18 -8.39 -19.61
C ALA A 62 -15.33 -6.96 -19.06
N GLN A 63 -14.89 -6.70 -17.83
CA GLN A 63 -14.88 -5.36 -17.23
C GLN A 63 -13.96 -4.40 -18.00
N ILE A 64 -12.75 -4.83 -18.35
CA ILE A 64 -11.84 -4.06 -19.21
C ILE A 64 -12.51 -3.78 -20.56
N GLY A 65 -13.11 -4.79 -21.19
CA GLY A 65 -13.81 -4.64 -22.46
C GLY A 65 -15.02 -3.71 -22.41
N TYR A 66 -15.74 -3.68 -21.27
CA TYR A 66 -16.83 -2.73 -21.04
C TYR A 66 -16.30 -1.30 -20.96
N TYR A 67 -15.26 -1.05 -20.16
CA TYR A 67 -14.67 0.28 -20.06
C TYR A 67 -14.03 0.74 -21.36
N GLU A 68 -13.46 -0.17 -22.17
CA GLU A 68 -12.93 0.17 -23.49
C GLU A 68 -14.03 0.66 -24.45
N LYS A 69 -15.22 0.06 -24.38
CA LYS A 69 -16.38 0.49 -25.18
C LYS A 69 -16.91 1.86 -24.73
N CYS A 70 -16.96 2.10 -23.43
CA CYS A 70 -17.45 3.37 -22.88
C CYS A 70 -16.42 4.51 -22.98
N PHE A 71 -15.14 4.18 -22.84
CA PHE A 71 -14.01 5.10 -22.78
C PHE A 71 -12.85 4.54 -23.62
N PRO A 72 -12.84 4.81 -24.94
CA PRO A 72 -11.81 4.29 -25.83
C PRO A 72 -10.40 4.62 -25.34
N LYS A 73 -9.49 3.64 -25.41
CA LYS A 73 -8.10 3.65 -24.92
C LYS A 73 -7.93 3.62 -23.40
N LEU A 74 -9.01 3.69 -22.62
CA LEU A 74 -8.96 3.73 -21.15
C LEU A 74 -9.46 2.43 -20.49
N GLY A 75 -9.81 1.40 -21.26
CA GLY A 75 -10.39 0.17 -20.73
C GLY A 75 -9.51 -0.54 -19.71
N ARG A 76 -8.20 -0.64 -19.99
CA ARG A 76 -7.22 -1.23 -19.07
C ARG A 76 -7.01 -0.35 -17.82
N GLU A 77 -7.00 0.97 -17.99
CA GLU A 77 -6.73 1.90 -16.90
C GLU A 77 -7.87 1.85 -15.88
N TYR A 78 -9.11 1.99 -16.33
CA TYR A 78 -10.27 1.98 -15.45
C TYR A 78 -10.64 0.59 -14.96
N GLY A 79 -10.47 -0.43 -15.80
CA GLY A 79 -10.85 -1.82 -15.46
C GLY A 79 -9.82 -2.59 -14.65
N TYR A 80 -8.56 -2.15 -14.60
CA TYR A 80 -7.47 -2.96 -14.04
C TYR A 80 -6.44 -2.18 -13.23
N VAL A 81 -5.91 -1.08 -13.77
CA VAL A 81 -4.79 -0.36 -13.15
C VAL A 81 -5.27 0.55 -12.02
N LEU A 82 -6.24 1.41 -12.28
CA LEU A 82 -6.75 2.35 -11.29
C LEU A 82 -7.28 1.65 -10.03
N PRO A 83 -8.05 0.53 -10.11
CA PRO A 83 -8.42 -0.23 -8.92
C PRO A 83 -7.23 -0.76 -8.12
N ALA A 84 -6.19 -1.27 -8.80
CA ALA A 84 -4.98 -1.76 -8.13
C ALA A 84 -4.22 -0.62 -7.44
N MET A 85 -4.02 0.51 -8.12
CA MET A 85 -3.31 1.66 -7.59
C MET A 85 -4.06 2.31 -6.42
N LYS A 86 -5.41 2.32 -6.46
CA LYS A 86 -6.24 2.73 -5.32
C LYS A 86 -6.04 1.83 -4.10
N LYS A 87 -6.04 0.51 -4.27
CA LYS A 87 -5.77 -0.42 -3.16
C LYS A 87 -4.38 -0.22 -2.56
N ALA A 88 -3.36 -0.08 -3.40
CA ALA A 88 -2.00 0.20 -2.94
C ALA A 88 -1.92 1.52 -2.18
N SER A 89 -2.57 2.58 -2.67
CA SER A 89 -2.59 3.89 -2.02
C SER A 89 -3.36 3.87 -0.69
N GLN A 90 -4.48 3.13 -0.61
CA GLN A 90 -5.24 2.97 0.63
C GLN A 90 -4.46 2.21 1.70
N ALA A 91 -3.66 1.21 1.31
CA ALA A 91 -2.77 0.51 2.23
C ALA A 91 -1.59 1.39 2.64
N ALA A 92 -0.96 2.09 1.68
CA ALA A 92 0.19 2.94 1.90
C ALA A 92 -0.10 4.16 2.80
N GLY A 93 -1.31 4.72 2.76
CA GLY A 93 -1.68 5.88 3.58
C GLY A 93 -1.97 5.57 5.05
N ARG A 94 -2.00 4.30 5.45
CA ARG A 94 -2.40 3.88 6.81
C ARG A 94 -1.53 4.43 7.96
N PRO A 95 -0.21 4.63 7.81
CA PRO A 95 0.65 5.17 8.88
C PRO A 95 0.48 6.67 9.16
N ILE A 96 -0.14 7.43 8.25
CA ILE A 96 -0.18 8.90 8.32
C ILE A 96 -1.65 9.33 8.42
N ARG A 97 -2.12 9.77 9.60
CA ARG A 97 -3.49 10.27 9.81
C ARG A 97 -3.56 11.70 10.34
N THR A 98 -2.62 12.09 11.17
CA THR A 98 -2.51 13.43 11.75
C THR A 98 -1.37 14.21 11.11
N LEU A 99 -1.25 15.51 11.42
CA LEU A 99 -0.15 16.33 10.91
C LEU A 99 1.17 16.03 11.64
N GLU A 100 1.07 15.43 12.83
CA GLU A 100 2.18 15.06 13.69
C GLU A 100 2.69 13.65 13.40
N ASP A 101 1.90 12.82 12.70
CA ASP A 101 2.27 11.45 12.37
C ASP A 101 3.47 11.42 11.40
N ARG A 102 4.47 10.61 11.74
CA ARG A 102 5.61 10.30 10.88
C ARG A 102 5.58 8.83 10.49
N GLY A 103 5.42 8.57 9.19
CA GLY A 103 5.34 7.22 8.64
C GLY A 103 6.27 7.00 7.45
N ALA A 104 6.93 5.84 7.41
CA ALA A 104 7.70 5.41 6.24
C ALA A 104 6.85 4.51 5.34
N ILE A 105 6.78 4.84 4.05
CA ILE A 105 6.07 4.05 3.03
C ILE A 105 7.10 3.42 2.10
N VAL A 106 7.09 2.09 1.99
CA VAL A 106 7.98 1.34 1.10
C VAL A 106 7.16 0.64 0.03
N PHE A 107 7.38 0.99 -1.23
CA PHE A 107 6.83 0.26 -2.37
C PHE A 107 7.87 -0.76 -2.87
N LEU A 108 7.67 -2.03 -2.55
CA LEU A 108 8.58 -3.12 -2.93
C LEU A 108 8.19 -3.69 -4.30
N ASP A 109 8.19 -2.83 -5.33
CA ASP A 109 7.97 -3.21 -6.74
C ASP A 109 8.44 -2.09 -7.67
N TYR A 110 9.28 -2.40 -8.67
CA TYR A 110 9.82 -1.41 -9.60
C TYR A 110 8.73 -0.69 -10.42
N ARG A 111 7.56 -1.31 -10.60
CA ARG A 111 6.48 -0.74 -11.41
C ARG A 111 6.00 0.58 -10.83
N PHE A 112 5.99 0.76 -9.51
CA PHE A 112 5.64 2.03 -8.87
C PHE A 112 6.57 3.19 -9.27
N ALA A 113 7.82 2.90 -9.65
CA ALA A 113 8.78 3.89 -10.12
C ALA A 113 8.58 4.29 -11.59
N THR A 114 7.81 3.52 -12.37
CA THR A 114 7.52 3.86 -13.77
C THR A 114 6.58 5.07 -13.85
N ASN A 115 6.78 5.94 -14.85
CA ASN A 115 5.87 7.07 -15.10
C ASN A 115 4.41 6.62 -15.23
N TYR A 116 4.19 5.41 -15.77
CA TYR A 116 2.87 4.82 -15.93
C TYR A 116 2.17 4.57 -14.61
N CYS A 117 2.77 3.87 -13.64
CA CYS A 117 2.09 3.65 -12.35
C CYS A 117 2.13 4.88 -11.46
N ARG A 118 3.20 5.69 -11.53
CA ARG A 118 3.36 6.89 -10.71
C ARG A 118 2.26 7.92 -10.96
N SER A 119 1.73 8.01 -12.17
CA SER A 119 0.62 8.93 -12.51
C SER A 119 -0.71 8.59 -11.81
N PHE A 120 -0.87 7.34 -11.34
CA PHE A 120 -2.06 6.90 -10.61
C PHE A 120 -1.90 7.01 -9.08
N LEU A 121 -0.70 7.35 -8.59
CA LEU A 121 -0.47 7.61 -7.17
C LEU A 121 -0.87 9.05 -6.81
N PRO A 122 -1.40 9.29 -5.61
CA PRO A 122 -1.62 10.65 -5.10
C PRO A 122 -0.33 11.48 -5.14
N SER A 123 -0.46 12.77 -5.46
CA SER A 123 0.69 13.69 -5.59
C SER A 123 1.57 13.73 -4.34
N TRP A 124 0.98 13.69 -3.15
CA TRP A 124 1.72 13.70 -1.89
C TRP A 124 2.62 12.46 -1.71
N MET A 125 2.23 11.30 -2.25
CA MET A 125 3.08 10.10 -2.26
C MET A 125 4.10 10.15 -3.39
N SER A 126 3.66 10.54 -4.59
CA SER A 126 4.49 10.46 -5.79
C SER A 126 5.59 11.53 -5.81
N ASN A 127 5.39 12.69 -5.19
CA ASN A 127 6.39 13.76 -5.13
C ASN A 127 7.61 13.39 -4.26
N GLY A 128 7.40 12.65 -3.16
CA GLY A 128 8.46 12.21 -2.24
C GLY A 128 9.09 10.86 -2.60
N LEU A 129 8.69 10.24 -3.71
CA LEU A 129 9.12 8.88 -4.06
C LEU A 129 10.60 8.85 -4.47
N LYS A 130 11.42 8.15 -3.68
CA LYS A 130 12.84 7.90 -3.95
C LYS A 130 13.01 6.46 -4.42
N VAL A 131 13.66 6.28 -5.57
CA VAL A 131 14.04 4.94 -6.06
C VAL A 131 15.37 4.57 -5.44
N LEU A 132 15.43 3.39 -4.81
CA LEU A 132 16.64 2.88 -4.18
C LEU A 132 17.27 1.79 -5.06
N PRO A 133 18.61 1.73 -5.13
CA PRO A 133 19.31 0.62 -5.80
C PRO A 133 19.06 -0.70 -5.06
N TYR A 134 19.15 -1.81 -5.79
CA TYR A 134 19.08 -3.15 -5.21
C TYR A 134 20.45 -3.53 -4.64
N GLU A 135 20.72 -3.01 -3.44
CA GLU A 135 21.96 -3.22 -2.71
C GLU A 135 21.65 -3.58 -1.26
N ASP A 136 22.52 -4.41 -0.68
CA ASP A 136 22.36 -4.85 0.71
C ASP A 136 22.32 -3.65 1.66
N LYS A 137 21.37 -3.70 2.60
CA LYS A 137 21.19 -2.74 3.70
C LYS A 137 20.81 -1.30 3.29
N VAL A 138 20.77 -0.93 2.00
CA VAL A 138 20.39 0.43 1.58
C VAL A 138 19.00 0.81 2.09
N LEU A 139 18.00 -0.07 1.95
CA LEU A 139 16.66 0.18 2.49
C LEU A 139 16.67 0.38 4.01
N ALA A 140 17.42 -0.45 4.74
CA ALA A 140 17.52 -0.34 6.19
C ALA A 140 18.22 0.96 6.63
N GLN A 141 19.23 1.40 5.89
CA GLN A 141 19.93 2.66 6.15
C GLN A 141 19.00 3.87 5.95
N GLU A 142 18.23 3.88 4.86
CA GLU A 142 17.28 4.96 4.55
C GLU A 142 16.17 5.05 5.61
N ILE A 143 15.58 3.91 5.99
CA ILE A 143 14.54 3.87 7.03
C ILE A 143 15.10 4.31 8.38
N ASN A 144 16.29 3.81 8.77
CA ASN A 144 16.93 4.20 10.02
C ASN A 144 17.30 5.69 10.04
N GLY A 145 17.74 6.24 8.91
CA GLY A 145 18.01 7.67 8.76
C GLY A 145 16.75 8.51 8.94
N PHE A 146 15.63 8.08 8.33
CA PHE A 146 14.35 8.76 8.42
C PHE A 146 13.83 8.87 9.87
N PHE A 147 13.88 7.80 10.66
CA PHE A 147 13.38 7.80 12.05
C PHE A 147 14.34 8.39 13.10
N LYS A 148 15.61 8.64 12.74
CA LYS A 148 16.59 9.28 13.64
C LYS A 148 16.56 10.81 13.57
N LEU A 149 15.95 11.38 12.53
CA LEU A 149 15.67 12.82 12.36
C LEU A 149 14.44 13.26 13.18
#